data_AF-Q6TTD6-F1
#
_entry.id   AF-Q6TTD6-F1
#
_cell.length_a   1.000
_cell.length_b   1.000
_cell.length_c   1.000
_cell.angle_alpha   90.00
_cell.angle_beta   90.00
_cell.angle_gamma   90.00
#
_symmetry.space_group_name_H-M   'P 1'
#
loop_
_entity.id
_entity.type
_entity.pdbx_description
1 polymer ?
#
loop_
_entity_poly.entity_id
_entity_poly.type
_entity_poly.pdbx_seq_one_letter_code
_entity_poly.pdbx_strand_id
1 'polypeptide(L)'
;VARGLASKKTTTVGVIIPDISNTFYAELARGIEDIATMYKYNIILSNSDQNKEKEFHLLNTMLGKQVDGIVFMGEDITDIHVEEFKKSPVPIVLAASFDEQNETSSVNIDYTQAAYDAMKHFIEQGHKRIGFVSGPFIN
;
A
#
# COMPACT_ATOMS: atom_id res chain seq x y z
N VAL A 1 -23.48 -25.19 -8.75
CA VAL A 1 -22.83 -24.92 -7.44
C VAL A 1 -21.75 -23.86 -7.64
N ALA A 2 -21.77 -22.77 -6.89
CA ALA A 2 -20.85 -21.64 -7.08
C ALA A 2 -19.40 -22.03 -6.70
N ARG A 3 -18.46 -21.82 -7.63
CA ARG A 3 -17.07 -22.31 -7.54
C ARG A 3 -16.32 -21.81 -6.30
N GLY A 4 -16.43 -20.51 -5.96
CA GLY A 4 -15.66 -19.90 -4.86
C GLY A 4 -15.99 -20.42 -3.46
N LEU A 5 -17.28 -20.69 -3.19
CA LEU A 5 -17.72 -21.20 -1.89
C LEU A 5 -17.26 -22.65 -1.65
N ALA A 6 -17.17 -23.45 -2.71
CA ALA A 6 -16.66 -24.82 -2.64
C ALA A 6 -15.13 -24.88 -2.53
N SER A 7 -14.40 -23.94 -3.15
CA SER A 7 -12.92 -23.93 -3.17
C SER A 7 -12.28 -23.08 -2.07
N LYS A 8 -13.05 -22.30 -1.29
CA LYS A 8 -12.53 -21.28 -0.35
C LYS A 8 -11.49 -20.33 -0.97
N LYS A 9 -11.58 -20.11 -2.28
CA LYS A 9 -10.70 -19.23 -3.06
C LYS A 9 -11.53 -18.48 -4.07
N THR A 10 -11.38 -17.16 -4.12
CA THR A 10 -12.11 -16.29 -5.04
C THR A 10 -11.27 -15.85 -6.23
N THR A 11 -9.96 -16.15 -6.25
CA THR A 11 -9.01 -15.67 -7.26
C THR A 11 -9.11 -14.14 -7.43
N THR A 12 -9.22 -13.44 -6.30
CA THR A 12 -9.41 -12.00 -6.23
C THR A 12 -8.54 -11.40 -5.13
N VAL A 13 -7.86 -10.28 -5.41
CA VAL A 13 -7.06 -9.52 -4.44
C VAL A 13 -7.74 -8.18 -4.17
N GLY A 14 -7.81 -7.78 -2.91
CA GLY A 14 -8.23 -6.43 -2.52
C GLY A 14 -7.08 -5.44 -2.65
N VAL A 15 -7.31 -4.26 -3.21
CA VAL A 15 -6.33 -3.19 -3.34
C VAL A 15 -6.91 -1.94 -2.70
N ILE A 16 -6.31 -1.50 -1.59
CA ILE A 16 -6.72 -0.29 -0.87
C ILE A 16 -5.63 0.75 -1.07
N ILE A 17 -5.99 1.89 -1.65
CA ILE A 17 -5.07 3.00 -1.96
C ILE A 17 -5.64 4.32 -1.47
N PRO A 18 -4.81 5.36 -1.24
CA PRO A 18 -5.31 6.66 -0.82
C PRO A 18 -6.23 7.31 -1.86
N ASP A 19 -5.72 7.50 -3.08
CA ASP A 19 -6.47 8.14 -4.15
C ASP A 19 -6.01 7.69 -5.55
N ILE A 20 -6.90 7.01 -6.30
CA ILE A 20 -6.64 6.58 -7.67
C ILE A 20 -6.45 7.74 -8.66
N SER A 21 -6.91 8.95 -8.31
CA SER A 21 -6.76 10.12 -9.19
C SER A 21 -5.33 10.68 -9.18
N ASN A 22 -4.55 10.35 -8.15
CA ASN A 22 -3.14 10.71 -8.07
C ASN A 22 -2.32 9.76 -8.95
N THR A 23 -1.55 10.34 -9.88
CA THR A 23 -0.70 9.61 -10.84
C THR A 23 0.23 8.61 -10.17
N PHE A 24 0.75 8.90 -8.97
CA PHE A 24 1.61 7.98 -8.23
C PHE A 24 0.89 6.66 -7.89
N TYR A 25 -0.30 6.74 -7.32
CA TYR A 25 -1.08 5.54 -6.96
C TYR A 25 -1.70 4.87 -8.20
N ALA A 26 -2.02 5.63 -9.25
CA ALA A 26 -2.50 5.07 -10.51
C ALA A 26 -1.46 4.16 -11.18
N GLU A 27 -0.20 4.57 -11.23
CA GLU A 27 0.89 3.75 -11.77
C GLU A 27 1.15 2.50 -10.91
N LEU A 28 1.12 2.63 -9.59
CA LEU A 28 1.23 1.47 -8.68
C LEU A 28 0.07 0.48 -8.87
N ALA A 29 -1.17 0.99 -8.93
CA ALA A 29 -2.35 0.16 -9.18
C ALA A 29 -2.28 -0.54 -10.54
N ARG A 30 -1.73 0.12 -11.56
CA ARG A 30 -1.51 -0.49 -12.88
C ARG A 30 -0.54 -1.66 -12.81
N GLY A 31 0.58 -1.50 -12.11
CA GLY A 31 1.55 -2.58 -11.90
C GLY A 31 0.94 -3.77 -11.15
N ILE A 32 0.12 -3.51 -10.12
CA ILE A 32 -0.60 -4.56 -9.39
C ILE A 32 -1.55 -5.31 -10.32
N GLU A 33 -2.34 -4.60 -11.13
CA GLU A 33 -3.32 -5.21 -12.04
C GLU A 33 -2.65 -6.11 -13.10
N ASP A 34 -1.52 -5.66 -13.66
CA ASP A 34 -0.79 -6.43 -14.67
C ASP A 34 -0.24 -7.75 -14.10
N ILE A 35 0.30 -7.71 -12.89
CA ILE A 35 0.79 -8.93 -12.21
C ILE A 35 -0.38 -9.80 -11.74
N ALA A 36 -1.44 -9.23 -11.18
CA ALA A 36 -2.63 -9.99 -10.77
C ALA A 36 -3.22 -10.75 -11.96
N THR A 37 -3.39 -10.07 -13.10
CA THR A 37 -3.90 -10.67 -14.34
C THR A 37 -2.98 -11.78 -14.87
N MET A 38 -1.66 -11.59 -14.80
CA MET A 38 -0.67 -12.61 -15.17
C MET A 38 -0.90 -13.92 -14.40
N TYR A 39 -1.18 -13.82 -13.09
CA TYR A 39 -1.45 -14.96 -12.20
C TYR A 39 -2.94 -15.36 -12.12
N LYS A 40 -3.79 -14.82 -13.00
CA LYS A 40 -5.25 -15.13 -13.08
C LYS A 40 -6.04 -14.71 -11.83
N TYR A 41 -5.63 -13.60 -11.22
CA TYR A 41 -6.37 -12.90 -10.18
C TYR A 41 -7.10 -11.68 -10.77
N ASN A 42 -8.29 -11.39 -10.25
CA ASN A 42 -8.95 -10.10 -10.43
C ASN A 42 -8.57 -9.16 -9.27
N ILE A 43 -8.72 -7.85 -9.44
CA ILE A 43 -8.61 -6.88 -8.34
C ILE A 43 -9.97 -6.28 -7.96
N ILE A 44 -10.14 -5.99 -6.68
CA ILE A 44 -11.17 -5.07 -6.18
C ILE A 44 -10.43 -3.87 -5.60
N LEU A 45 -10.62 -2.70 -6.21
CA LEU A 45 -9.93 -1.47 -5.82
C LEU A 45 -10.84 -0.56 -4.99
N SER A 46 -10.28 0.14 -4.01
CA SER A 46 -11.00 1.14 -3.21
C SER A 46 -10.10 2.28 -2.74
N ASN A 47 -10.64 3.50 -2.76
CA ASN A 47 -9.96 4.72 -2.29
C ASN A 47 -10.21 4.93 -0.80
N SER A 48 -9.15 5.07 0.00
CA SER A 48 -9.22 5.33 1.44
C SER A 48 -9.28 6.81 1.80
N ASP A 49 -8.90 7.70 0.88
CA ASP A 49 -8.76 9.15 1.12
C ASP A 49 -7.91 9.47 2.37
N GLN A 50 -6.98 8.58 2.73
CA GLN A 50 -6.14 8.68 3.96
C GLN A 50 -6.96 8.79 5.25
N ASN A 51 -8.21 8.35 5.20
CA ASN A 51 -9.09 8.37 6.34
C ASN A 51 -9.01 7.01 7.05
N LYS A 52 -8.41 7.01 8.24
CA LYS A 52 -8.20 5.81 9.05
C LYS A 52 -9.46 5.00 9.31
N GLU A 53 -10.61 5.64 9.58
CA GLU A 53 -11.87 4.92 9.76
C GLU A 53 -12.32 4.23 8.46
N LYS A 54 -12.15 4.92 7.33
CA LYS A 54 -12.43 4.40 6.00
C LYS A 54 -11.49 3.25 5.65
N GLU A 55 -10.21 3.32 6.01
CA GLU A 55 -9.23 2.25 5.80
C GLU A 55 -9.68 0.95 6.48
N PHE A 56 -10.05 1.01 7.76
CA PHE A 56 -10.57 -0.18 8.47
C PHE A 56 -11.91 -0.66 7.94
N HIS A 57 -12.81 0.25 7.54
CA HIS A 57 -14.06 -0.13 6.89
C HIS A 57 -13.83 -0.86 5.57
N LEU A 58 -12.91 -0.37 4.75
CA LEU A 58 -12.53 -1.00 3.48
C LEU A 58 -11.84 -2.33 3.69
N LEU A 59 -10.92 -2.43 4.67
CA LEU A 59 -10.28 -3.69 5.06
C LEU A 59 -11.35 -4.76 5.38
N ASN A 60 -12.28 -4.44 6.28
CA ASN A 60 -13.38 -5.33 6.63
C ASN A 60 -14.27 -5.66 5.43
N THR A 61 -14.52 -4.70 4.54
CA THR A 61 -15.29 -4.91 3.32
C THR A 61 -14.60 -5.90 2.37
N MET A 62 -13.28 -5.79 2.19
CA MET A 62 -12.49 -6.72 1.37
C MET A 62 -12.52 -8.13 1.96
N LEU A 63 -12.32 -8.25 3.29
CA LEU A 63 -12.40 -9.52 4.00
C LEU A 63 -13.80 -10.16 3.90
N GLY A 64 -14.85 -9.37 4.04
CA GLY A 64 -16.24 -9.82 3.87
C GLY A 64 -16.56 -10.28 2.43
N LYS A 65 -15.85 -9.73 1.43
CA LYS A 65 -15.90 -10.19 0.03
C LYS A 65 -15.03 -11.43 -0.24
N GLN A 66 -14.37 -11.97 0.78
CA GLN A 66 -13.53 -13.17 0.70
C GLN A 66 -12.40 -13.04 -0.33
N VAL A 67 -11.75 -11.88 -0.40
CA VAL A 67 -10.51 -11.74 -1.19
C VAL A 67 -9.45 -12.70 -0.65
N ASP A 68 -8.58 -13.20 -1.53
CA ASP A 68 -7.54 -14.17 -1.20
C ASP A 68 -6.27 -13.52 -0.62
N GLY A 69 -6.18 -12.19 -0.67
CA GLY A 69 -5.08 -11.37 -0.16
C GLY A 69 -5.37 -9.88 -0.37
N ILE A 70 -4.60 -9.02 0.30
CA ILE A 70 -4.78 -7.56 0.23
C ILE A 70 -3.43 -6.88 -0.01
N VAL A 71 -3.43 -5.93 -0.95
CA VAL A 71 -2.37 -4.92 -1.07
C VAL A 71 -2.91 -3.62 -0.47
N PHE A 72 -2.17 -3.06 0.49
CA PHE A 72 -2.56 -1.86 1.21
C PHE A 72 -1.52 -0.76 1.01
N MET A 73 -2.00 0.45 0.73
CA MET A 73 -1.19 1.66 0.66
C MET A 73 -1.86 2.72 1.55
N GLY A 74 -1.11 3.27 2.48
CA GLY A 74 -1.54 4.32 3.40
C GLY A 74 -0.37 5.23 3.77
N GLU A 75 -0.65 6.48 4.13
CA GLU A 75 0.41 7.42 4.51
C GLU A 75 0.97 7.13 5.91
N ASP A 76 0.12 6.69 6.84
CA ASP A 76 0.48 6.45 8.24
C ASP A 76 0.00 5.08 8.72
N ILE A 77 0.92 4.11 8.79
CA ILE A 77 0.64 2.75 9.25
C ILE A 77 0.90 2.64 10.76
N THR A 78 -0.04 3.15 11.55
CA THR A 78 -0.01 3.05 13.03
C THR A 78 -0.07 1.61 13.57
N ASP A 79 0.29 1.42 14.85
CA ASP A 79 0.19 0.14 15.57
C ASP A 79 -1.20 -0.52 15.47
N ILE A 80 -2.27 0.28 15.48
CA ILE A 80 -3.65 -0.23 15.34
C ILE A 80 -3.84 -0.89 13.97
N HIS A 81 -3.24 -0.34 12.91
CA HIS A 81 -3.26 -0.98 11.59
C HIS A 81 -2.58 -2.34 11.64
N VAL A 82 -1.40 -2.40 12.23
CA VAL A 82 -0.61 -3.64 12.34
C VAL A 82 -1.36 -4.71 13.13
N GLU A 83 -2.01 -4.33 14.25
CA GLU A 83 -2.86 -5.25 15.02
C GLU A 83 -4.03 -5.79 14.20
N GLU A 84 -4.71 -4.95 13.42
CA GLU A 84 -5.79 -5.38 12.53
C GLU A 84 -5.28 -6.26 11.39
N PHE A 85 -4.12 -5.96 10.82
CA PHE A 85 -3.51 -6.78 9.78
C PHE A 85 -3.15 -8.18 10.28
N LYS A 86 -2.63 -8.29 11.51
CA LYS A 86 -2.35 -9.58 12.17
C LYS A 86 -3.60 -10.43 12.39
N LYS A 87 -4.78 -9.81 12.52
CA LYS A 87 -6.07 -10.51 12.67
C LYS A 87 -6.64 -11.00 11.33
N SER A 88 -6.10 -10.54 10.21
CA SER A 88 -6.58 -10.91 8.87
C SER A 88 -6.41 -12.41 8.61
N PRO A 89 -7.44 -13.10 8.08
CA PRO A 89 -7.34 -14.50 7.67
C PRO A 89 -6.56 -14.68 6.36
N VAL A 90 -6.22 -13.59 5.67
CA VAL A 90 -5.49 -13.59 4.39
C VAL A 90 -4.26 -12.68 4.46
N PRO A 91 -3.23 -12.95 3.64
CA PRO A 91 -2.02 -12.13 3.63
C PRO A 91 -2.32 -10.66 3.28
N ILE A 92 -1.64 -9.75 3.97
CA ILE A 92 -1.63 -8.32 3.68
C ILE A 92 -0.20 -7.90 3.38
N VAL A 93 -0.01 -7.18 2.28
CA VAL A 93 1.29 -6.61 1.88
C VAL A 93 1.14 -5.10 1.72
N LEU A 94 2.05 -4.36 2.33
CA LEU A 94 2.17 -2.93 2.15
C LEU A 94 2.94 -2.60 0.86
N ALA A 95 2.50 -1.57 0.13
CA ALA A 95 3.22 -1.06 -1.03
C ALA A 95 3.33 0.46 -0.94
N ALA A 96 4.53 0.99 -1.17
CA ALA A 96 4.83 2.41 -0.97
C ALA A 96 4.49 2.95 0.45
N SER A 97 4.38 2.04 1.42
CA SER A 97 4.05 2.27 2.82
C SER A 97 4.80 1.27 3.69
N PHE A 98 5.13 1.64 4.92
CA PHE A 98 5.77 0.76 5.90
C PHE A 98 5.22 1.06 7.29
N ASP A 99 5.16 0.05 8.15
CA ASP A 99 4.99 0.25 9.60
C ASP A 99 6.37 0.44 10.26
N GLU A 100 6.41 1.18 11.37
CA GLU A 100 7.68 1.54 12.03
C GLU A 100 8.49 0.32 12.46
N GLN A 101 7.81 -0.76 12.87
CA GLN A 101 8.45 -1.96 13.40
C GLN A 101 8.73 -3.02 12.32
N ASN A 102 8.37 -2.75 11.06
CA ASN A 102 8.47 -3.68 9.93
C ASN A 102 7.84 -5.06 10.19
N GLU A 103 6.73 -5.09 10.92
CA GLU A 103 5.98 -6.31 11.22
C GLU A 103 5.12 -6.78 10.05
N THR A 104 4.67 -5.86 9.21
CA THR A 104 3.88 -6.16 8.01
C THR A 104 4.80 -6.28 6.80
N SER A 105 4.62 -7.34 5.99
CA SER A 105 5.37 -7.49 4.74
C SER A 105 5.18 -6.26 3.87
N SER A 106 6.27 -5.65 3.42
CA SER A 106 6.22 -4.41 2.65
C SER A 106 7.17 -4.44 1.45
N VAL A 107 6.81 -3.72 0.39
CA VAL A 107 7.64 -3.52 -0.80
C VAL A 107 7.82 -2.02 -1.02
N ASN A 108 9.03 -1.54 -0.77
CA ASN A 108 9.38 -0.12 -0.77
C ASN A 108 10.78 0.12 -1.34
N ILE A 109 11.06 1.38 -1.64
CA ILE A 109 12.43 1.87 -1.83
C ILE A 109 13.03 2.28 -0.48
N ASP A 110 14.35 2.48 -0.43
CA ASP A 110 14.99 3.17 0.67
C ASP A 110 14.86 4.69 0.47
N TYR A 111 13.86 5.29 1.12
CA TYR A 111 13.61 6.73 1.06
C TYR A 111 14.75 7.56 1.67
N THR A 112 15.42 7.02 2.71
CA THR A 112 16.55 7.71 3.36
C THR A 112 17.74 7.78 2.41
N GLN A 113 18.07 6.66 1.78
CA GLN A 113 19.14 6.59 0.79
C GLN A 113 18.80 7.44 -0.44
N ALA A 114 17.56 7.40 -0.93
CA ALA A 114 17.13 8.22 -2.06
C ALA A 114 17.27 9.74 -1.77
N ALA A 115 16.86 10.18 -0.58
CA ALA A 115 17.01 11.57 -0.15
C ALA A 115 18.50 11.95 0.01
N TYR A 116 19.30 11.05 0.60
CA TYR A 116 20.74 11.24 0.73
C TYR A 116 21.43 11.38 -0.62
N ASP A 117 21.14 10.49 -1.57
CA ASP A 117 21.73 10.50 -2.90
C ASP A 117 21.39 11.78 -3.66
N ALA A 118 20.14 12.23 -3.57
CA ALA A 118 19.70 13.51 -4.16
C ALA A 118 20.45 14.71 -3.55
N MET A 119 20.57 14.76 -2.23
CA MET A 119 21.27 15.85 -1.54
C MET A 119 22.77 15.84 -1.80
N LYS A 120 23.39 14.65 -1.78
CA LYS A 120 24.80 14.45 -2.09
C LYS A 120 25.11 14.94 -3.50
N HIS A 121 24.26 14.60 -4.48
CA HIS A 121 24.40 15.08 -5.85
C HIS A 121 24.49 16.62 -5.91
N PHE A 122 23.60 17.35 -5.22
CA PHE A 122 23.66 18.81 -5.20
C PHE A 122 24.92 19.36 -4.51
N ILE A 123 25.35 18.75 -3.41
CA ILE A 123 26.56 19.17 -2.70
C ILE A 123 27.81 18.98 -3.58
N GLU A 124 27.89 17.86 -4.30
CA GLU A 124 28.99 17.56 -5.22
C GLU A 124 29.04 18.54 -6.40
N GLN A 125 27.91 19.11 -6.80
CA GLN A 125 27.85 20.21 -7.78
C GLN A 125 28.22 21.58 -7.19
N GLY A 126 28.59 21.65 -5.91
CA GLY A 126 29.06 22.88 -5.24
C GLY A 126 27.94 23.75 -4.65
N HIS A 127 26.71 23.26 -4.58
CA HIS A 127 25.61 23.99 -3.93
C HIS A 127 25.81 24.04 -2.40
N LYS A 128 25.78 25.25 -1.83
CA LYS A 128 26.01 25.50 -0.37
C LYS A 128 24.77 25.92 0.41
N ARG A 129 23.71 26.35 -0.29
CA ARG A 129 22.43 26.77 0.31
C ARG A 129 21.33 26.00 -0.41
N ILE A 130 20.83 24.96 0.23
CA ILE A 130 19.84 24.05 -0.34
C ILE A 130 18.60 24.13 0.55
N GLY A 131 17.44 24.38 -0.06
CA GLY A 131 16.15 24.31 0.61
C GLY A 131 15.52 22.93 0.42
N PHE A 132 14.80 22.44 1.43
CA PHE A 132 14.05 21.20 1.35
C PHE A 132 12.55 21.51 1.46
N VAL A 133 11.78 21.03 0.48
CA VAL A 133 10.32 21.12 0.47
C VAL A 133 9.79 19.71 0.62
N SER A 134 9.05 19.46 1.70
CA SER A 134 8.48 18.16 2.01
C SER A 134 6.95 18.17 1.88
N GLY A 135 6.37 16.97 1.85
CA GLY A 135 4.96 16.79 2.20
C GLY A 135 4.70 17.06 3.69
N PRO A 136 3.46 16.78 4.15
CA PRO A 136 3.10 16.88 5.55
C PRO A 136 4.07 16.08 6.44
N PHE A 137 4.47 16.66 7.56
CA PHE A 137 5.18 15.91 8.58
C PHE A 137 4.15 15.10 9.36
N ILE A 138 4.36 13.78 9.40
CA ILE A 138 3.60 12.88 10.26
C ILE A 138 4.21 13.04 11.67
N ASN A 139 3.38 13.39 12.65
CA ASN A 139 3.78 13.61 14.05
C ASN A 139 3.47 12.39 14.89
#